data_AF-A0A9Q0KT07-F1
#
_entry.id   AF-A0A9Q0KT07-F1
#
_cell.length_a   1.000
_cell.length_b   1.000
_cell.length_c   1.000
_cell.angle_alpha   90.00
_cell.angle_beta   90.00
_cell.angle_gamma   90.00
#
_symmetry.space_group_name_H-M   'P 1'
#
loop_
_entity.id
_entity.type
_entity.pdbx_description
1 polymer ?
#
loop_
_entity_poly.entity_id
_entity_poly.type
_entity_poly.pdbx_seq_one_letter_code
_entity_poly.pdbx_strand_id
1 'polypeptide(L)'
;MVLPLVKLGTLALRTLCKPIASRLKKEAGLHPRFRQSIINFAQANHRFQTNMQRRIYGHATDVAIRPLNEEKAVQAAADFIGELFVFSVAGAAVIFEVQRSSRSEARKEELRRQELGTMKQKDEELARELELLKQRLEELERLAKGRGLTGLFNFKQPQATEDVKSAKPQ
;
A
#
# COMPACT_ATOMS: atom_id res chain seq x y z
N MET A 1 13.02 13.68 17.88
CA MET A 1 14.35 13.25 17.38
C MET A 1 14.72 13.85 16.01
N VAL A 2 14.18 15.03 15.63
CA VAL A 2 14.40 15.65 14.30
C VAL A 2 15.70 16.47 14.25
N LEU A 3 16.15 16.98 15.41
CA LEU A 3 17.36 17.82 15.51
C LEU A 3 18.65 17.16 14.97
N PRO A 4 18.95 15.87 15.28
CA PRO A 4 20.16 15.22 14.78
C PRO A 4 20.18 15.09 13.25
N LEU A 5 19.05 14.72 12.64
CA LEU A 5 18.97 14.53 11.18
C LEU A 5 19.12 15.86 10.43
N VAL A 6 18.48 16.93 10.93
CA VAL A 6 18.60 18.28 10.37
C VAL A 6 20.03 18.81 10.49
N LYS A 7 20.71 18.55 11.60
CA LYS A 7 22.12 18.92 11.79
C LYS A 7 23.04 18.16 10.83
N LEU A 8 22.82 16.85 10.65
CA LEU A 8 23.57 16.05 9.69
C LEU A 8 23.33 16.51 8.25
N GLY A 9 22.08 16.79 7.88
CA GLY A 9 21.73 17.32 6.56
C GLY A 9 22.41 18.67 6.28
N THR A 10 22.35 19.60 7.24
CA THR A 10 23.03 20.90 7.13
C THR A 10 24.55 20.76 7.02
N LEU A 11 25.14 19.79 7.74
CA LEU A 11 26.58 19.53 7.69
C LEU A 11 26.98 18.91 6.34
N ALA A 12 26.22 17.96 5.83
CA ALA A 12 26.42 17.35 4.53
C ALA A 12 26.32 18.40 3.42
N LEU A 13 25.31 19.29 3.48
CA LEU A 13 25.17 20.41 2.55
C LEU A 13 26.42 21.30 2.57
N ARG A 14 26.88 21.74 3.75
CA ARG A 14 28.12 22.53 3.87
C ARG A 14 29.37 21.81 3.33
N THR A 15 29.43 20.49 3.51
CA THR A 15 30.57 19.67 3.09
C THR A 15 30.62 19.53 1.57
N LEU A 16 29.47 19.48 0.91
CA LEU A 16 29.36 19.43 -0.55
C LEU A 16 29.46 20.82 -1.18
N CYS A 17 28.77 21.83 -0.64
CA CYS A 17 28.69 23.15 -1.24
C CYS A 17 30.02 23.92 -1.21
N LYS A 18 30.81 23.83 -0.12
CA LYS A 18 32.09 24.55 -0.01
C LYS A 18 33.11 24.19 -1.11
N PRO A 19 33.44 22.92 -1.36
CA PRO A 19 34.36 22.56 -2.43
C PRO A 19 33.78 22.84 -3.83
N ILE A 20 32.46 22.71 -4.00
CA ILE A 20 31.79 23.05 -5.26
C ILE A 20 31.91 24.56 -5.54
N ALA A 21 31.66 25.41 -4.54
CA ALA A 21 31.80 26.86 -4.66
C ALA A 21 33.25 27.28 -4.98
N SER A 22 34.24 26.65 -4.35
CA SER A 22 35.65 26.97 -4.63
C SER A 22 36.07 26.55 -6.03
N ARG A 23 35.58 25.40 -6.53
CA ARG A 23 35.77 24.94 -7.92
C ARG A 23 35.10 25.90 -8.91
N LEU A 24 33.82 26.25 -8.68
CA LEU A 24 33.08 27.20 -9.51
C LEU A 24 33.77 28.57 -9.55
N LYS A 25 34.29 29.06 -8.43
CA LYS A 25 35.05 30.32 -8.36
C LYS A 25 36.32 30.27 -9.20
N LYS A 26 37.06 29.16 -9.12
CA LYS A 26 38.27 28.95 -9.93
C LYS A 26 37.93 28.94 -11.42
N GLU A 27 36.93 28.17 -11.82
CA GLU A 27 36.50 28.07 -13.23
C GLU A 27 35.90 29.39 -13.75
N ALA A 28 35.16 30.12 -12.93
CA ALA A 28 34.63 31.44 -13.28
C ALA A 28 35.76 32.48 -13.46
N GLY A 29 36.83 32.38 -12.67
CA GLY A 29 38.02 33.20 -12.84
C GLY A 29 38.81 32.89 -14.11
N LEU A 30 38.78 31.64 -14.59
CA LEU A 30 39.48 31.20 -15.78
C LEU A 30 38.70 31.45 -17.08
N HIS A 31 37.37 31.33 -17.04
CA HIS A 31 36.53 31.38 -18.24
C HIS A 31 35.45 32.48 -18.16
N PRO A 32 35.60 33.59 -18.91
CA PRO A 32 34.64 34.71 -18.90
C PRO A 32 33.23 34.32 -19.34
N ARG A 33 33.08 33.39 -20.31
CA ARG A 33 31.76 32.88 -20.74
C ARG A 33 31.07 32.07 -19.65
N PHE A 34 31.84 31.28 -18.91
CA PHE A 34 31.33 30.48 -17.81
C PHE A 34 30.89 31.38 -16.65
N ARG A 35 31.71 32.39 -16.31
CA ARG A 35 31.36 33.45 -15.35
C ARG A 35 30.03 34.11 -15.68
N GLN A 36 29.85 34.56 -16.93
CA GLN A 36 28.61 35.21 -17.34
C GLN A 36 27.41 34.25 -17.25
N SER A 37 27.60 32.97 -17.56
CA SER A 37 26.54 31.95 -17.47
C SER A 37 26.08 31.75 -16.02
N ILE A 38 27.02 31.64 -15.06
CA ILE A 38 26.69 31.54 -13.63
C ILE A 38 25.95 32.79 -13.14
N ILE A 39 26.43 33.98 -13.49
CA ILE A 39 25.80 35.24 -13.07
C ILE A 39 24.39 35.34 -13.66
N ASN A 40 24.21 35.03 -14.94
CA ASN A 40 22.91 35.03 -15.59
C ASN A 40 21.96 34.02 -14.92
N PHE A 41 22.45 32.82 -14.60
CA PHE A 41 21.67 31.80 -13.90
C PHE A 41 21.27 32.26 -12.49
N ALA A 42 22.22 32.77 -11.70
CA ALA A 42 21.95 33.27 -10.34
C ALA A 42 20.95 34.43 -10.35
N GLN A 43 21.08 35.36 -11.31
CA GLN A 43 20.13 36.46 -11.47
C GLN A 43 18.76 35.97 -11.97
N ALA A 44 18.70 35.02 -12.90
CA ALA A 44 17.45 34.43 -13.37
C ALA A 44 16.72 33.74 -12.21
N ASN A 45 17.44 32.94 -11.41
CA ASN A 45 16.89 32.29 -10.23
C ASN A 45 16.39 33.30 -9.18
N HIS A 46 17.18 34.34 -8.89
CA HIS A 46 16.77 35.39 -7.96
C HIS A 46 15.54 36.16 -8.45
N ARG A 47 15.46 36.46 -9.75
CA ARG A 47 14.28 37.09 -10.39
C ARG A 47 13.06 36.19 -10.31
N PHE A 48 13.23 34.91 -10.64
CA PHE A 48 12.17 33.92 -10.53
C PHE A 48 11.62 33.83 -9.10
N GLN A 49 12.49 33.66 -8.11
CA GLN A 49 12.09 33.55 -6.70
C GLN A 49 11.36 34.81 -6.20
N THR A 50 11.89 35.99 -6.53
CA THR A 50 11.28 37.27 -6.15
C THR A 50 9.91 37.46 -6.81
N ASN A 51 9.79 37.14 -8.10
CA ASN A 51 8.53 37.26 -8.83
C ASN A 51 7.49 36.27 -8.32
N MET A 52 7.89 35.03 -8.03
CA MET A 52 7.00 34.00 -7.50
C MET A 52 6.50 34.37 -6.11
N GLN A 53 7.38 34.84 -5.23
CA GLN A 53 7.01 35.32 -3.90
C GLN A 53 6.04 36.51 -3.99
N ARG A 54 6.37 37.53 -4.79
CA ARG A 54 5.49 38.70 -4.98
C ARG A 54 4.11 38.33 -5.53
N ARG A 55 4.04 37.36 -6.45
CA ARG A 55 2.78 36.87 -7.01
C ARG A 55 1.91 36.13 -5.98
N ILE A 56 2.54 35.39 -5.06
CA ILE A 56 1.82 34.68 -4.00
C ILE A 56 1.31 35.66 -2.92
N TYR A 57 2.10 36.69 -2.60
CA TYR A 57 1.77 37.66 -1.53
C TYR A 57 1.06 38.94 -2.04
N GLY A 58 0.73 39.03 -3.33
CA GLY A 58 -0.01 40.17 -3.90
C GLY A 58 0.76 41.50 -3.95
N HIS A 59 2.09 41.46 -3.88
CA HIS A 59 2.93 42.66 -3.95
C HIS A 59 3.32 43.02 -5.39
N ALA A 60 3.49 44.32 -5.68
CA ALA A 60 3.89 44.80 -7.00
C ALA A 60 5.29 44.29 -7.41
N THR A 61 5.38 43.73 -8.61
CA THR A 61 6.57 43.05 -9.15
C THR A 61 7.69 43.99 -9.62
N ASP A 62 7.50 45.30 -9.54
CA ASP A 62 8.22 46.28 -10.37
C ASP A 62 9.50 46.90 -9.74
N VAL A 63 9.93 46.39 -8.58
CA VAL A 63 11.17 46.91 -7.94
C VAL A 63 12.40 46.25 -8.55
N ALA A 64 13.30 47.09 -9.09
CA ALA A 64 14.58 46.70 -9.69
C ALA A 64 15.42 45.82 -8.75
N ILE A 65 15.71 44.61 -9.21
CA ILE A 65 16.50 43.63 -8.48
C ILE A 65 17.98 43.99 -8.58
N ARG A 66 18.61 44.28 -7.43
CA ARG A 66 20.06 44.53 -7.38
C ARG A 66 20.82 43.31 -7.92
N PRO A 67 21.71 43.47 -8.90
CA PRO A 67 22.53 42.36 -9.39
C PRO A 67 23.41 41.82 -8.26
N LEU A 68 23.48 40.50 -8.15
CA LEU A 68 24.38 39.84 -7.18
C LEU A 68 25.84 40.14 -7.53
N ASN A 69 26.66 40.37 -6.50
CA ASN A 69 28.12 40.33 -6.64
C ASN A 69 28.56 38.93 -7.07
N GLU A 70 29.65 38.85 -7.84
CA GLU A 70 30.18 37.62 -8.42
C GLU A 70 30.35 36.51 -7.37
N GLU A 71 30.91 36.83 -6.20
CA GLU A 71 31.10 35.85 -5.13
C GLU A 71 29.78 35.28 -4.62
N LYS A 72 28.74 36.12 -4.52
CA LYS A 72 27.40 35.69 -4.10
C LYS A 72 26.71 34.85 -5.18
N ALA A 73 26.91 35.19 -6.46
CA ALA A 73 26.35 34.43 -7.57
C ALA A 73 26.97 33.02 -7.65
N VAL A 74 28.29 32.92 -7.47
CA VAL A 74 29.00 31.63 -7.41
C VAL A 74 28.55 30.79 -6.21
N GLN A 75 28.40 31.41 -5.04
CA GLN A 75 27.91 30.71 -3.86
C GLN A 75 26.46 30.24 -4.04
N ALA A 76 25.57 31.08 -4.56
CA ALA A 76 24.19 30.70 -4.84
C ALA A 76 24.09 29.56 -5.86
N ALA A 77 24.94 29.54 -6.89
CA ALA A 77 25.00 28.44 -7.84
C ALA A 77 25.50 27.14 -7.19
N ALA A 78 26.51 27.21 -6.32
CA ALA A 78 27.01 26.05 -5.59
C ALA A 78 25.98 25.48 -4.62
N ASP A 79 25.29 26.34 -3.87
CA ASP A 79 24.23 25.95 -2.95
C ASP A 79 23.06 25.31 -3.70
N PHE A 80 22.65 25.88 -4.84
CA PHE A 80 21.62 25.29 -5.71
C PHE A 80 22.01 23.89 -6.22
N ILE A 81 23.26 23.68 -6.65
CA ILE A 81 23.75 22.36 -7.08
C ILE A 81 23.71 21.36 -5.91
N GLY A 82 24.13 21.79 -4.72
CA GLY A 82 24.10 20.97 -3.52
C GLY A 82 22.68 20.55 -3.13
N GLU A 83 21.74 21.48 -3.14
CA GLU A 83 20.32 21.20 -2.89
C GLU A 83 19.74 20.26 -3.95
N LEU A 84 19.99 20.51 -5.23
CA LEU A 84 19.53 19.66 -6.34
C LEU A 84 20.04 18.22 -6.20
N PHE A 85 21.30 18.03 -5.80
CA PHE A 85 21.87 16.71 -5.55
C PHE A 85 21.13 16.00 -4.40
N VAL A 86 20.92 16.68 -3.28
CA VAL A 86 20.19 16.11 -2.13
C VAL A 86 18.76 15.74 -2.51
N PHE A 87 18.04 16.61 -3.22
CA PHE A 87 16.70 16.33 -3.72
C PHE A 87 16.67 15.18 -4.72
N SER A 88 17.68 15.06 -5.58
CA SER A 88 17.78 13.97 -6.55
C SER A 88 17.97 12.63 -5.86
N VAL A 89 18.86 12.55 -4.86
CA VAL A 89 19.08 11.34 -4.06
C VAL A 89 17.83 10.97 -3.26
N ALA A 90 17.20 11.94 -2.61
CA ALA A 90 15.96 11.72 -1.85
C ALA A 90 14.81 11.27 -2.77
N GLY A 91 14.63 11.93 -3.91
CA GLY A 91 13.63 11.58 -4.91
C GLY A 91 13.86 10.18 -5.48
N ALA A 92 15.10 9.83 -5.79
CA ALA A 92 15.47 8.49 -6.24
C ALA A 92 15.19 7.42 -5.17
N ALA A 93 15.46 7.72 -3.89
CA ALA A 93 15.13 6.81 -2.79
C ALA A 93 13.62 6.58 -2.67
N VAL A 94 12.80 7.62 -2.76
CA VAL A 94 11.33 7.52 -2.73
C VAL A 94 10.82 6.70 -3.92
N ILE A 95 11.30 6.99 -5.14
CA ILE A 95 10.93 6.23 -6.34
C ILE A 95 11.32 4.75 -6.17
N PHE A 96 12.51 4.49 -5.65
CA PHE A 96 12.99 3.14 -5.38
C PHE A 96 12.11 2.41 -4.35
N GLU A 97 11.71 3.09 -3.27
CA GLU A 97 10.80 2.54 -2.26
C GLU A 97 9.43 2.22 -2.86
N VAL A 98 8.85 3.11 -3.66
CA VAL A 98 7.56 2.88 -4.33
C VAL A 98 7.66 1.71 -5.31
N GLN A 99 8.72 1.66 -6.12
CA GLN A 99 8.95 0.56 -7.06
C GLN A 99 9.18 -0.78 -6.35
N ARG A 100 9.89 -0.76 -5.21
CA ARG A 100 10.12 -1.96 -4.39
C ARG A 100 8.86 -2.39 -3.65
N SER A 101 8.09 -1.44 -3.11
CA SER A 101 6.87 -1.68 -2.34
C SER A 101 5.77 -2.25 -3.24
N SER A 102 5.56 -1.67 -4.43
CA SER A 102 4.55 -2.17 -5.39
C SER A 102 4.75 -3.64 -5.77
N ARG A 103 6.00 -4.09 -5.96
CA ARG A 103 6.30 -5.52 -6.20
C ARG A 103 5.95 -6.43 -5.03
N SER A 104 6.09 -5.94 -3.79
CA SER A 104 5.75 -6.67 -2.57
C SER A 104 4.25 -6.70 -2.33
N GLU A 105 3.55 -5.60 -2.59
CA GLU A 105 2.10 -5.51 -2.46
C GLU A 105 1.36 -6.34 -3.50
N ALA A 106 1.83 -6.36 -4.74
CA ALA A 106 1.27 -7.22 -5.80
C ALA A 106 1.31 -8.72 -5.39
N ARG A 107 2.45 -9.20 -4.87
CA ARG A 107 2.56 -10.57 -4.35
C ARG A 107 1.62 -10.86 -3.18
N LYS A 108 1.44 -9.90 -2.26
CA LYS A 108 0.50 -10.03 -1.14
C LYS A 108 -0.95 -10.05 -1.60
N GLU A 109 -1.28 -9.32 -2.67
CA GLU A 109 -2.62 -9.34 -3.25
C GLU A 109 -2.90 -10.68 -3.97
N GLU A 110 -1.92 -11.21 -4.71
CA GLU A 110 -2.02 -12.54 -5.32
C GLU A 110 -2.24 -13.64 -4.27
N LEU A 111 -1.47 -13.63 -3.17
CA LEU A 111 -1.65 -14.57 -2.06
C LEU A 111 -3.05 -14.47 -1.44
N ARG A 112 -3.52 -13.25 -1.15
CA ARG A 112 -4.89 -13.04 -0.63
C ARG A 112 -5.96 -13.53 -1.60
N ARG A 113 -5.77 -13.37 -2.91
CA ARG A 113 -6.70 -13.90 -3.92
C ARG A 113 -6.70 -15.43 -3.94
N GLN A 114 -5.54 -16.07 -3.81
CA GLN A 114 -5.45 -17.52 -3.70
C GLN A 114 -6.17 -18.04 -2.44
N GLU A 115 -5.92 -17.42 -1.29
CA GLU A 115 -6.58 -17.77 -0.02
C GLU A 115 -8.11 -17.66 -0.12
N LEU A 116 -8.61 -16.55 -0.68
CA LEU A 116 -10.04 -16.37 -0.95
C LEU A 116 -10.60 -17.43 -1.90
N GLY A 117 -9.84 -17.82 -2.93
CA GLY A 117 -10.21 -18.90 -3.84
C GLY A 117 -10.36 -20.24 -3.12
N THR A 118 -9.40 -20.58 -2.25
CA THR A 118 -9.46 -21.82 -1.46
C THR A 118 -10.59 -21.83 -0.45
N MET A 119 -10.93 -20.68 0.16
CA MET A 119 -12.06 -20.59 1.07
C MET A 119 -13.40 -20.78 0.34
N LYS A 120 -13.56 -20.17 -0.84
CA LYS A 120 -14.76 -20.38 -1.66
C LYS A 120 -14.95 -21.84 -2.06
N GLN A 121 -13.87 -22.54 -2.41
CA GLN A 121 -13.94 -23.97 -2.73
C GLN A 121 -14.41 -24.80 -1.53
N LYS A 122 -13.91 -24.49 -0.32
CA LYS A 122 -14.37 -25.15 0.91
C LYS A 122 -15.84 -24.86 1.21
N ASP A 123 -16.29 -23.62 1.01
CA ASP A 123 -17.71 -23.27 1.16
C ASP A 123 -18.60 -24.04 0.18
N GLU A 124 -18.18 -24.18 -1.08
CA GLU A 124 -18.91 -24.98 -2.08
C GLU A 124 -18.94 -26.47 -1.72
N GLU A 125 -17.84 -27.01 -1.19
CA GLU A 125 -17.76 -28.40 -0.75
C GLU A 125 -18.66 -28.68 0.46
N LEU A 126 -18.60 -27.80 1.48
CA LEU A 126 -19.49 -27.86 2.64
C LEU A 126 -20.97 -27.73 2.25
N ALA A 127 -21.29 -26.87 1.27
CA ALA A 127 -22.65 -26.75 0.76
C ALA A 127 -23.16 -28.06 0.13
N ARG A 128 -22.32 -28.76 -0.65
CA ARG A 128 -22.66 -30.08 -1.21
C ARG A 128 -22.83 -31.13 -0.13
N GLU A 129 -21.96 -31.15 0.88
CA GLU A 129 -22.08 -32.08 2.01
C GLU A 129 -23.39 -31.85 2.78
N LEU A 130 -23.75 -30.60 3.04
CA LEU A 130 -25.03 -30.25 3.68
C LEU A 130 -26.23 -30.72 2.85
N GLU A 131 -26.16 -30.57 1.53
CA GLU A 131 -27.23 -31.00 0.62
C GLU A 131 -27.37 -32.53 0.60
N LEU A 132 -26.25 -33.25 0.57
CA LEU A 132 -26.21 -34.71 0.69
C LEU A 132 -26.78 -35.17 2.04
N LEU A 133 -26.41 -34.49 3.13
CA LEU A 133 -26.88 -34.83 4.47
C LEU A 133 -28.38 -34.62 4.63
N LYS A 134 -28.93 -33.55 4.03
CA LYS A 134 -30.38 -33.31 3.95
C LYS A 134 -31.10 -34.42 3.19
N GLN A 135 -30.57 -34.85 2.05
CA GLN A 135 -31.16 -35.97 1.28
C GLN A 135 -31.20 -37.26 2.10
N ARG A 136 -30.12 -37.58 2.83
CA ARG A 136 -30.08 -38.76 3.73
C ARG A 136 -31.10 -38.68 4.86
N LEU A 137 -31.29 -37.49 5.43
CA LEU A 137 -32.32 -37.25 6.44
C LEU A 137 -33.73 -37.47 5.89
N GLU A 138 -34.02 -36.97 4.70
CA GLU A 138 -35.32 -37.20 4.03
C GLU A 138 -35.55 -38.69 3.71
N GLU A 139 -34.52 -39.42 3.26
CA GLU A 139 -34.58 -40.87 3.06
C GLU A 139 -34.93 -41.60 4.37
N LEU A 140 -34.25 -41.26 5.46
CA LEU A 140 -34.50 -41.85 6.78
C LEU A 140 -35.90 -41.52 7.30
N GLU A 141 -36.38 -40.29 7.12
CA GLU A 141 -37.73 -39.89 7.51
C GLU A 141 -38.79 -40.67 6.73
N ARG A 142 -38.60 -40.87 5.41
CA ARG A 142 -39.47 -41.70 4.58
C ARG A 142 -39.46 -43.16 5.03
N LEU A 143 -38.29 -43.72 5.33
CA LEU A 143 -38.16 -45.08 5.86
C LEU A 143 -38.85 -45.22 7.23
N ALA A 144 -38.71 -44.23 8.11
CA ALA A 144 -39.36 -44.22 9.42
C ALA A 144 -40.89 -44.11 9.30
N LYS A 145 -41.40 -43.26 8.41
CA LYS A 145 -42.85 -43.14 8.12
C LYS A 145 -43.41 -44.43 7.50
N GLY A 146 -42.71 -45.02 6.54
CA GLY A 146 -43.08 -46.31 5.94
C GLY A 146 -43.08 -47.45 6.97
N ARG A 147 -42.06 -47.50 7.82
CA ARG A 147 -41.93 -48.51 8.89
C ARG A 147 -42.96 -48.32 10.00
N GLY A 148 -43.28 -47.08 10.37
CA GLY A 148 -44.31 -46.73 11.33
C GLY A 148 -45.72 -47.13 10.87
N LEU A 149 -46.00 -46.97 9.56
CA LEU A 149 -47.24 -47.48 8.95
C LEU A 149 -47.29 -49.01 8.98
N THR A 150 -46.25 -49.73 8.56
CA THR A 150 -46.23 -51.21 8.65
C THR A 150 -46.21 -51.74 10.08
N GLY A 151 -45.60 -51.03 11.04
CA GLY A 151 -45.57 -51.41 12.45
C GLY A 151 -46.94 -51.27 13.14
N LEU A 152 -47.75 -50.29 12.72
CA LEU A 152 -49.14 -50.13 13.17
C LEU A 152 -50.06 -51.22 12.62
N PHE A 153 -49.85 -51.67 11.37
CA PHE A 153 -50.63 -52.78 10.80
C PHE A 153 -50.33 -54.13 11.46
N ASN A 154 -49.10 -54.34 11.96
CA ASN A 154 -48.73 -55.59 12.64
C ASN A 154 -49.24 -55.71 14.09
N PHE A 155 -49.86 -54.65 14.66
CA PHE A 155 -50.36 -54.67 16.05
C PHE A 155 -51.88 -54.94 16.15
N LYS A 156 -52.60 -55.06 15.02
CA LYS A 156 -54.07 -55.16 14.98
C LYS A 156 -54.61 -56.54 14.58
N GLN A 157 -54.02 -57.61 15.11
CA GLN A 157 -54.66 -58.93 15.15
C GLN A 157 -55.04 -59.26 16.60
N PRO A 158 -56.28 -58.99 17.04
CA PRO A 158 -56.82 -59.57 18.26
C PRO A 158 -57.41 -60.95 17.93
N GLN A 159 -56.85 -62.03 18.49
CA GLN A 159 -57.59 -63.28 18.63
C GLN A 159 -58.62 -63.11 19.74
N ALA A 160 -59.90 -63.31 19.40
CA ALA A 160 -60.99 -63.47 20.37
C ALA A 160 -61.50 -64.92 20.32
N THR A 161 -61.28 -65.61 21.44
CA THR A 161 -62.19 -66.53 22.17
C THR A 161 -62.87 -67.70 21.44
N GLU A 162 -62.68 -68.93 21.96
CA GLU A 162 -63.72 -69.63 22.76
C GLU A 162 -63.23 -70.96 23.39
N ASP A 163 -63.29 -71.00 24.72
CA ASP A 163 -63.80 -72.02 25.65
C ASP A 163 -63.55 -73.55 25.57
N VAL A 164 -63.09 -74.05 26.74
CA VAL A 164 -63.54 -75.24 27.53
C VAL A 164 -63.22 -76.65 27.02
N LYS A 165 -62.38 -77.40 27.76
CA LYS A 165 -62.83 -78.55 28.61
C LYS A 165 -61.72 -79.16 29.51
N SER A 166 -62.11 -79.40 30.76
CA SER A 166 -61.61 -80.31 31.81
C SER A 166 -60.47 -81.29 31.52
N ALA A 167 -59.49 -81.38 32.43
CA ALA A 167 -59.46 -82.37 33.52
C ALA A 167 -58.05 -82.51 34.15
N LYS A 168 -57.96 -82.27 35.47
CA LYS A 168 -56.96 -82.86 36.40
C LYS A 168 -57.22 -84.39 36.51
N PRO A 169 -56.46 -85.22 37.24
CA PRO A 169 -55.17 -85.03 37.93
C PRO A 169 -54.15 -86.19 37.75
N GLN A 170 -52.87 -85.95 38.04
CA GLN A 170 -52.07 -86.55 39.12
C GLN A 170 -50.60 -86.14 38.96
#